data_AF-A0A1S9CMM8-F1
#
_entry.id   AF-A0A1S9CMM8-F1
#
_cell.length_a   1.000
_cell.length_b   1.000
_cell.length_c   1.000
_cell.angle_alpha   90.00
_cell.angle_beta   90.00
_cell.angle_gamma   90.00
#
_symmetry.space_group_name_H-M   'P 1'
#
loop_
_entity.id
_entity.type
_entity.pdbx_description
1 polymer ?
#
loop_
_entity_poly.entity_id
_entity_poly.type
_entity_poly.pdbx_seq_one_letter_code
_entity_poly.pdbx_strand_id
1 'polypeptide(L)'
;MKRGFEMAVTKKQLLIQILGLTERQSVELEKEDLGEFESLLNRKERLFAKMKRLGKDKAGEREEYLPILTELIALDEANNERYHEVYEELRARVKGVRVQQNAVKAYNNPYMSAPQGGILFDKTSK
;
A
#
# COMPACT_ATOMS: atom_id res chain seq x y z
N MET A 1 7.59 -41.82 21.65
CA MET A 1 6.46 -41.58 20.73
C MET A 1 5.75 -40.30 21.13
N LYS A 2 6.01 -39.16 20.46
CA LYS A 2 5.21 -37.94 20.59
C LYS A 2 4.39 -37.79 19.31
N ARG A 3 3.15 -38.30 19.31
CA ARG A 3 2.18 -37.85 18.29
C ARG A 3 1.72 -36.48 18.75
N GLY A 4 2.34 -35.43 18.21
CA GLY A 4 1.78 -34.09 18.28
C GLY A 4 0.41 -34.15 17.63
N PHE A 5 -0.64 -33.88 18.41
CA PHE A 5 -1.97 -33.65 17.90
C PHE A 5 -1.88 -32.34 17.10
N GLU A 6 -1.53 -32.40 15.81
CA GLU A 6 -1.77 -31.28 14.92
C GLU A 6 -3.28 -31.11 14.86
N MET A 7 -3.81 -30.16 15.64
CA MET A 7 -5.22 -29.80 15.55
C MET A 7 -5.50 -29.41 14.10
N ALA A 8 -6.38 -30.16 13.45
CA ALA A 8 -6.80 -29.87 12.09
C ALA A 8 -7.37 -28.44 12.05
N VAL A 9 -6.68 -27.55 11.34
CA VAL A 9 -7.11 -26.15 11.20
C VAL A 9 -8.46 -26.11 10.49
N THR A 10 -9.45 -25.50 11.12
CA THR A 10 -10.80 -25.39 10.56
C THR A 10 -10.93 -24.18 9.65
N LYS A 11 -11.89 -24.19 8.72
CA LYS A 11 -12.20 -23.03 7.87
C LYS A 11 -12.59 -21.81 8.69
N LYS A 12 -13.38 -22.00 9.75
CA LYS A 12 -13.73 -20.93 10.69
C LYS A 12 -12.49 -20.26 11.29
N GLN A 13 -11.51 -21.05 11.74
CA GLN A 13 -10.26 -20.50 12.28
C GLN A 13 -9.48 -19.70 11.24
N LEU A 14 -9.46 -20.15 9.97
CA LEU A 14 -8.83 -19.39 8.89
C LEU A 14 -9.59 -18.09 8.59
N LEU A 15 -10.92 -18.10 8.59
CA LEU A 15 -11.73 -16.89 8.40
C LEU A 15 -11.49 -15.86 9.50
N ILE A 16 -11.42 -16.30 10.77
CA ILE A 16 -11.08 -15.43 11.90
C ILE A 16 -9.67 -14.85 11.74
N GLN A 17 -8.69 -15.66 11.32
CA GLN A 17 -7.34 -15.16 11.07
C GLN A 17 -7.30 -14.17 9.90
N ILE A 18 -8.07 -14.41 8.84
CA ILE A 18 -8.19 -13.50 7.71
C ILE A 18 -8.80 -12.17 8.16
N LEU A 19 -9.89 -12.20 8.93
CA LEU A 19 -10.51 -11.01 9.50
C LEU A 19 -9.51 -10.20 10.34
N GLY A 20 -8.78 -10.86 11.25
CA GLY A 20 -7.76 -10.17 12.05
C GLY A 20 -6.60 -9.59 11.22
N LEU A 21 -6.28 -10.17 10.05
CA LEU A 21 -5.33 -9.54 9.11
C LEU A 21 -5.95 -8.32 8.44
N THR A 22 -7.23 -8.39 8.03
CA THR A 22 -7.94 -7.26 7.42
C THR A 22 -8.11 -6.08 8.39
N GLU A 23 -8.37 -6.33 9.68
CA GLU A 23 -8.37 -5.29 10.72
C GLU A 23 -7.00 -4.61 10.86
N ARG A 24 -5.93 -5.41 10.86
CA ARG A 24 -4.57 -4.87 10.92
C ARG A 24 -4.22 -4.08 9.66
N GLN A 25 -4.72 -4.50 8.49
CA GLN A 25 -4.54 -3.75 7.25
C GLN A 25 -5.12 -2.32 7.37
N SER A 26 -6.30 -2.17 7.98
CA SER A 26 -6.89 -0.85 8.25
C SER A 26 -5.95 0.02 9.09
N VAL A 27 -5.36 -0.55 10.13
CA VAL A 27 -4.44 0.16 11.04
C VAL A 27 -3.17 0.62 10.31
N GLU A 28 -2.59 -0.21 9.44
CA GLU A 28 -1.37 0.17 8.71
C GLU A 28 -1.66 1.18 7.58
N LEU A 29 -2.86 1.15 6.98
CA LEU A 29 -3.29 2.19 6.04
C LEU A 29 -3.39 3.56 6.72
N GLU A 30 -3.94 3.64 7.94
CA GLU A 30 -4.01 4.90 8.69
C GLU A 30 -2.64 5.45 9.09
N LYS A 31 -1.63 4.57 9.21
CA LYS A 31 -0.25 4.98 9.49
C LYS A 31 0.55 5.32 8.22
N GLU A 32 -0.06 5.18 7.03
CA GLU A 32 0.63 5.22 5.73
C GLU A 32 1.80 4.20 5.62
N ASP A 33 1.82 3.12 6.43
CA ASP A 33 2.84 2.06 6.35
C ASP A 33 2.48 1.02 5.28
N LEU A 34 2.70 1.40 4.03
CA LEU A 34 2.39 0.55 2.88
C LEU A 34 3.23 -0.74 2.82
N GLY A 35 4.42 -0.75 3.44
CA GLY A 35 5.29 -1.91 3.47
C GLY A 35 4.73 -3.03 4.35
N GLU A 36 4.31 -2.70 5.57
CA GLU A 36 3.64 -3.69 6.43
C GLU A 36 2.25 -4.05 5.90
N PHE A 37 1.52 -3.10 5.29
CA PHE A 37 0.27 -3.41 4.59
C PHE A 37 0.43 -4.50 3.50
N GLU A 38 1.47 -4.39 2.66
CA GLU A 38 1.79 -5.41 1.64
C GLU A 38 2.20 -6.76 2.26
N SER A 39 2.97 -6.73 3.35
CA SER A 39 3.31 -7.94 4.14
C SER A 39 2.04 -8.65 4.65
N LEU A 40 1.04 -7.88 5.11
CA LEU A 40 -0.25 -8.41 5.57
C LEU A 40 -1.08 -8.98 4.41
N LEU A 41 -1.12 -8.32 3.24
CA LEU A 41 -1.78 -8.85 2.03
C LEU A 41 -1.24 -10.23 1.65
N ASN A 42 0.09 -10.36 1.57
CA ASN A 42 0.77 -11.62 1.26
C ASN A 42 0.48 -12.72 2.29
N ARG A 43 0.26 -12.38 3.56
CA ARG A 43 -0.17 -13.34 4.60
C ARG A 43 -1.64 -13.73 4.38
N LYS A 44 -2.52 -12.78 4.08
CA LYS A 44 -3.96 -12.98 3.82
C LYS A 44 -4.16 -13.94 2.63
N GLU A 45 -3.43 -13.73 1.54
CA GLU A 45 -3.47 -14.61 0.36
C GLU A 45 -3.07 -16.05 0.68
N ARG A 46 -2.03 -16.24 1.51
CA ARG A 46 -1.61 -17.58 1.95
C ARG A 46 -2.68 -18.28 2.77
N LEU A 47 -3.43 -17.55 3.59
CA LEU A 47 -4.56 -18.12 4.34
C LEU A 47 -5.72 -18.50 3.41
N PHE A 48 -6.05 -17.66 2.42
CA PHE A 48 -7.05 -18.02 1.39
C PHE A 48 -6.64 -19.27 0.62
N ALA A 49 -5.36 -19.39 0.24
CA ALA A 49 -4.84 -20.58 -0.42
C ALA A 49 -4.96 -21.84 0.45
N LYS A 50 -4.70 -21.73 1.76
CA LYS A 50 -4.93 -22.82 2.73
C LYS A 50 -6.41 -23.17 2.82
N MET A 51 -7.29 -22.18 2.90
CA MET A 51 -8.73 -22.39 3.03
C MET A 51 -9.31 -23.09 1.79
N LYS A 52 -8.87 -22.71 0.58
CA LYS A 52 -9.25 -23.38 -0.68
C LYS A 52 -8.89 -24.87 -0.69
N ARG A 53 -7.83 -25.28 0.02
CA ARG A 53 -7.39 -26.68 0.11
C ARG A 53 -8.22 -27.52 1.09
N LEU A 54 -9.00 -26.91 1.98
CA LEU A 54 -9.81 -27.61 2.99
C LEU A 54 -11.09 -28.29 2.42
N GLY A 55 -11.28 -28.31 1.10
CA GLY A 55 -12.43 -28.97 0.44
C GLY A 55 -13.71 -28.12 0.46
N LYS A 56 -14.87 -28.74 0.18
CA LYS A 56 -16.18 -28.05 0.22
C LYS A 56 -16.70 -27.91 1.64
N ASP A 57 -17.52 -26.89 1.89
CA ASP A 57 -18.17 -26.69 3.19
C ASP A 57 -19.14 -27.83 3.48
N LYS A 58 -19.26 -28.22 4.75
CA LYS A 58 -20.31 -29.14 5.19
C LYS A 58 -21.64 -28.39 5.29
N ALA A 59 -22.75 -29.12 5.23
CA ALA A 59 -24.06 -28.54 5.48
C ALA A 59 -24.10 -27.90 6.88
N GLY A 60 -24.56 -26.65 6.98
CA GLY A 60 -24.61 -25.87 8.23
C GLY A 60 -23.39 -24.98 8.52
N GLU A 61 -22.21 -25.29 7.98
CA GLU A 61 -21.00 -24.47 8.18
C GLU A 61 -21.14 -23.07 7.56
N ARG A 62 -21.89 -22.95 6.46
CA ARG A 62 -22.08 -21.68 5.75
C ARG A 62 -22.83 -20.63 6.59
N GLU A 63 -23.81 -21.04 7.38
CA GLU A 63 -24.55 -20.12 8.27
C GLU A 63 -23.66 -19.62 9.41
N GLU A 64 -22.78 -20.49 9.93
CA GLU A 64 -21.81 -20.13 10.97
C GLU A 64 -20.75 -19.13 10.45
N TYR A 65 -20.40 -19.22 9.16
CA TYR A 65 -19.40 -18.35 8.54
C TYR A 65 -19.98 -17.02 8.06
N LEU A 66 -21.30 -16.94 7.88
CA LEU A 66 -21.96 -15.78 7.28
C LEU A 66 -21.63 -14.46 8.01
N PRO A 67 -21.71 -14.38 9.36
CA PRO A 67 -21.39 -13.13 10.06
C PRO A 67 -19.94 -12.67 9.83
N ILE A 68 -19.00 -13.62 9.89
CA ILE A 68 -17.56 -13.35 9.70
C ILE A 68 -17.29 -12.90 8.26
N LEU A 69 -17.95 -13.52 7.28
CA LEU A 69 -17.82 -13.16 5.87
C LEU A 69 -18.41 -11.78 5.59
N THR A 70 -19.57 -11.45 6.16
CA THR A 70 -20.18 -10.13 6.01
C THR A 70 -19.28 -9.03 6.56
N GLU A 71 -18.73 -9.23 7.76
CA GLU A 71 -17.80 -8.29 8.38
C GLU A 71 -16.51 -8.15 7.55
N LEU A 72 -15.94 -9.28 7.12
CA LEU A 72 -14.74 -9.29 6.28
C LEU A 72 -14.94 -8.53 4.98
N ILE A 73 -16.07 -8.72 4.29
CA ILE A 73 -16.37 -8.03 3.03
C ILE A 73 -16.45 -6.51 3.26
N ALA A 74 -17.22 -6.08 4.26
CA ALA A 74 -17.39 -4.67 4.57
C ALA A 74 -16.03 -4.00 4.91
N LEU A 75 -15.18 -4.70 5.66
CA LEU A 75 -13.87 -4.17 6.04
C LEU A 75 -12.87 -4.16 4.87
N ASP A 76 -12.90 -5.17 3.99
CA ASP A 76 -12.07 -5.19 2.77
C ASP A 76 -12.48 -4.06 1.81
N GLU A 77 -13.79 -3.79 1.68
CA GLU A 77 -14.30 -2.66 0.88
C GLU A 77 -13.80 -1.32 1.44
N ALA A 78 -13.95 -1.09 2.74
CA ALA A 78 -13.46 0.12 3.39
C ALA A 78 -11.94 0.29 3.24
N ASN A 79 -11.17 -0.80 3.40
CA ASN A 79 -9.71 -0.78 3.21
C ASN A 79 -9.31 -0.46 1.77
N ASN A 80 -10.05 -0.96 0.78
CA ASN A 80 -9.78 -0.66 -0.63
C ASN A 80 -10.03 0.81 -0.94
N GLU A 81 -11.14 1.37 -0.44
CA GLU A 81 -11.44 2.80 -0.57
C GLU A 81 -10.32 3.64 0.06
N ARG A 82 -9.93 3.31 1.29
CA ARG A 82 -8.86 4.02 2.00
C ARG A 82 -7.51 3.91 1.30
N TYR A 83 -7.17 2.73 0.79
CA TYR A 83 -5.94 2.53 0.01
C TYR A 83 -5.92 3.42 -1.25
N HIS A 84 -7.05 3.56 -1.94
CA HIS A 84 -7.16 4.44 -3.11
C HIS A 84 -6.94 5.92 -2.75
N GLU A 85 -7.48 6.37 -1.62
CA GLU A 85 -7.24 7.73 -1.12
C GLU A 85 -5.74 7.96 -0.85
N VAL A 86 -5.11 7.08 -0.07
CA VAL A 86 -3.68 7.16 0.26
C VAL A 86 -2.82 7.14 -1.01
N TYR A 87 -3.19 6.32 -2.00
CA TYR A 87 -2.49 6.26 -3.28
C TYR A 87 -2.57 7.58 -4.06
N GLU A 88 -3.76 8.18 -4.18
CA GLU A 88 -3.93 9.46 -4.88
C GLU A 88 -3.23 10.61 -4.15
N GLU A 89 -3.22 10.61 -2.82
CA GLU A 89 -2.45 11.56 -2.02
C GLU A 89 -0.94 11.45 -2.31
N LEU A 90 -0.38 10.23 -2.26
CA LEU A 90 1.03 9.99 -2.54
C LEU A 90 1.40 10.40 -3.98
N ARG A 91 0.52 10.10 -4.94
CA ARG A 91 0.69 10.49 -6.34
C ARG A 91 0.75 12.02 -6.49
N ALA A 92 -0.12 12.75 -5.80
CA ALA A 92 -0.11 14.20 -5.79
C ALA A 92 1.17 14.76 -5.16
N ARG A 93 1.61 14.21 -4.02
CA ARG A 93 2.87 14.57 -3.34
C ARG A 93 4.08 14.38 -4.29
N VAL A 94 4.18 13.24 -4.96
CA VAL A 94 5.26 12.96 -5.94
C VAL A 94 5.26 13.94 -7.10
N LYS A 95 4.07 14.29 -7.64
CA LYS A 95 3.96 15.31 -8.69
C LYS A 95 4.47 16.67 -8.22
N GLY A 96 4.12 17.06 -6.99
CA GLY A 96 4.60 18.29 -6.37
C GLY A 96 6.13 18.34 -6.25
N VAL A 97 6.76 17.26 -5.76
CA VAL A 97 8.22 17.15 -5.65
C VAL A 97 8.89 17.28 -7.02
N ARG A 98 8.33 16.65 -8.07
CA ARG A 98 8.89 16.76 -9.44
C ARG A 98 8.82 18.19 -9.97
N VAL A 99 7.72 18.90 -9.71
CA VAL A 99 7.58 20.32 -10.09
C VAL A 99 8.62 21.17 -9.35
N GLN A 100 8.80 20.95 -8.06
CA GLN A 100 9.83 21.65 -7.26
C GLN A 100 11.24 21.35 -7.77
N GLN A 101 11.58 20.09 -8.05
CA GLN A 101 12.89 19.71 -8.60
C GLN A 101 13.13 20.35 -9.98
N ASN A 102 12.11 20.41 -10.83
CA ASN A 102 12.22 21.08 -12.13
C ASN A 102 12.41 22.60 -11.98
N ALA A 103 11.71 23.24 -11.04
CA ALA A 103 11.93 24.65 -10.72
C ALA A 103 13.35 24.89 -10.20
N VAL A 104 13.81 24.10 -9.23
CA VAL A 104 15.18 24.19 -8.69
C VAL A 104 16.23 24.03 -9.80
N LYS A 105 16.05 23.08 -10.73
CA LYS A 105 16.95 22.92 -11.89
C LYS A 105 16.90 24.12 -12.84
N ALA A 106 15.74 24.73 -13.06
CA ALA A 106 15.60 25.91 -13.89
C ALA A 106 16.30 27.14 -13.28
N TYR A 107 16.20 27.33 -11.95
CA TYR A 107 16.81 28.46 -11.24
C TYR A 107 18.30 28.25 -10.92
N ASN A 108 18.75 27.01 -10.68
CA ASN A 108 20.16 26.69 -10.42
C ASN A 108 20.96 26.38 -11.71
N ASN A 109 20.48 26.80 -12.88
CA ASN A 109 21.22 26.61 -14.12
C ASN A 109 22.51 27.47 -14.08
N PRO A 110 23.72 26.88 -14.07
CA PRO A 110 24.98 27.63 -13.92
C PRO A 110 25.25 28.62 -15.07
N TYR A 111 24.53 28.47 -16.18
CA TYR A 111 24.64 29.33 -17.36
C TYR A 111 23.74 30.58 -17.28
N MET A 112 22.83 30.68 -16.31
CA MET A 112 21.96 31.86 -16.10
C MET A 112 22.56 32.90 -15.14
N SER A 113 23.61 32.55 -14.39
CA SER A 113 24.30 33.43 -13.44
C SER A 113 25.62 33.99 -13.94
N ALA A 114 25.89 33.93 -15.25
CA ALA A 114 26.98 34.71 -15.85
C ALA A 114 26.54 36.18 -15.91
N PRO A 115 27.14 37.11 -15.14
CA PRO A 115 26.96 38.52 -15.40
C PRO A 115 27.51 38.75 -16.79
N GLN A 116 26.69 39.26 -17.71
CA GLN A 116 27.18 39.79 -18.99
C GLN A 116 28.02 41.06 -18.70
N GLY A 117 29.20 40.87 -18.12
CA GLY A 117 30.31 41.80 -18.19
C GLY A 117 30.97 41.66 -19.56
N GLY A 118 30.22 41.97 -20.61
CA GLY A 118 30.78 42.16 -21.94
C GLY A 118 31.48 43.52 -21.95
N ILE A 119 32.81 43.50 -21.82
CA ILE A 119 33.66 44.68 -21.98
C ILE A 119 33.36 45.32 -23.33
N LEU A 120 32.80 46.53 -23.31
CA LEU A 120 32.76 47.44 -24.46
C LEU A 120 34.20 47.80 -24.81
N PHE A 121 34.79 47.12 -25.80
CA PHE A 121 35.97 47.63 -26.46
C PHE A 121 35.54 48.75 -27.41
N ASP A 122 35.51 49.97 -26.89
CA ASP A 122 35.65 51.16 -27.73
C ASP A 122 37.05 51.11 -28.36
N LYS A 123 37.10 50.92 -29.68
CA LYS A 123 38.29 51.18 -30.48
C LYS A 123 37.94 52.20 -31.55
N THR A 124 37.65 53.41 -31.11
CA THR A 124 38.08 54.59 -31.86
C THR A 124 39.46 55.02 -31.38
N SER A 125 40.50 54.78 -32.20
CA SER A 125 41.74 55.59 -32.22
C SER A 125 42.71 55.12 -33.33
N LYS A 126 42.81 55.98 -34.37
CA LYS A 126 43.76 56.07 -35.49
C LYS A 126 43.62 55.13 -36.67
#